data_AF-A0A662YFM8-F1
#
_entry.id   AF-A0A662YFM8-F1
#
_cell.length_a   1.000
_cell.length_b   1.000
_cell.length_c   1.000
_cell.angle_alpha   90.00
_cell.angle_beta   90.00
_cell.angle_gamma   90.00
#
_symmetry.space_group_name_H-M   'P 1'
#
loop_
_entity.id
_entity.type
_entity.pdbx_description
1 polymer ?
#
loop_
_entity_poly.entity_id
_entity_poly.type
_entity_poly.pdbx_seq_one_letter_code
_entity_poly.pdbx_strand_id
1 'polypeptide(L)'
;MWWWKTRRQQALLLLSVLLAACVVADQVDEEHSVDVDAEVAQSAPVLMQDALPAPIGLLDQYLPSGFGPSSFNATEFVAGFANSTDWAAIGFAFEDAVVATFQCLRLWVVFLVLVMVPIMQGLTMVGDALLPHCIAVVKLGADYVSEMDPVHQAILTLTVLFVVVCIRKGYVHKARVRYVVMRRHLELRYRAFVASLSAKWRLVAILLPHVLFFGLAYEALYWLPDSVTDVLGSEALFGLLSVGYPLLHSIGVIRQKRLYPQRAKSTAPPSGAGSRTSELRKRFEKIGLPDYEWRAYEACLKYWVIWSFAVCLIGMTTLFVPAFVVAFFTVPVHFGNIFLIWMHSPFTRGDITLYTLLSPVVSPYANRIHEREAMANAEGNEATNFLMRALVSLRVVPERHLHFAKDLWSQGPALFGLIFIFTPGFVASRGCSLMGFGFPAYVTIGVLGEKRTRRYEWWLSYFSVAVTVDYLVTAIGREIAWLPLFYHAQLLMMMWLQFPYFQGAERIFDACFSSVFIVPESKED
;
A
#
# COMPACT_ATOMS: atom_id res chain seq x y z
N MET A 1 -11.35 39.08 -16.14
CA MET A 1 -11.20 39.10 -17.61
C MET A 1 -9.73 38.94 -18.06
N TRP A 2 -8.76 39.44 -17.30
CA TRP A 2 -7.32 39.29 -17.53
C TRP A 2 -6.79 37.84 -17.32
N TRP A 3 -7.44 37.06 -16.46
CA TRP A 3 -7.10 35.66 -16.12
C TRP A 3 -7.21 34.66 -17.30
N TRP A 4 -7.92 35.07 -18.36
CA TRP A 4 -8.05 34.31 -19.59
C TRP A 4 -6.87 34.55 -20.56
N LYS A 5 -6.14 35.66 -20.41
CA LYS A 5 -4.97 36.01 -21.24
C LYS A 5 -3.71 35.26 -20.79
N THR A 6 -3.60 34.94 -19.50
CA THR A 6 -2.44 34.25 -18.90
C THR A 6 -2.44 32.74 -19.10
N ARG A 7 -3.60 32.05 -19.07
CA ARG A 7 -3.69 30.64 -19.50
C ARG A 7 -3.43 30.47 -21.01
N ARG A 8 -3.66 31.53 -21.79
CA ARG A 8 -3.26 31.60 -23.20
C ARG A 8 -1.75 31.77 -23.33
N GLN A 9 -1.10 32.56 -22.47
CA GLN A 9 0.36 32.66 -22.40
C GLN A 9 1.05 31.40 -21.86
N GLN A 10 0.45 30.64 -20.93
CA GLN A 10 1.02 29.38 -20.44
C GLN A 10 0.83 28.21 -21.40
N ALA A 11 -0.32 28.16 -22.11
CA ALA A 11 -0.47 27.23 -23.22
C ALA A 11 0.41 27.60 -24.42
N LEU A 12 0.63 28.90 -24.69
CA LEU A 12 1.58 29.37 -25.72
C LEU A 12 3.05 29.20 -25.29
N LEU A 13 3.37 29.21 -23.98
CA LEU A 13 4.69 28.85 -23.45
C LEU A 13 4.95 27.34 -23.50
N LEU A 14 3.94 26.50 -23.22
CA LEU A 14 4.04 25.05 -23.42
C LEU A 14 4.14 24.69 -24.91
N LEU A 15 3.41 25.42 -25.77
CA LEU A 15 3.52 25.30 -27.23
C LEU A 15 4.86 25.85 -27.75
N SER A 16 5.42 26.90 -27.16
CA SER A 16 6.72 27.46 -27.56
C SER A 16 7.91 26.68 -27.00
N VAL A 17 7.77 26.00 -25.85
CA VAL A 17 8.78 25.07 -25.33
C VAL A 17 8.75 23.75 -26.09
N LEU A 18 7.57 23.26 -26.48
CA LEU A 18 7.44 22.13 -27.41
C LEU A 18 7.98 22.47 -28.81
N LEU A 19 7.69 23.68 -29.33
CA LEU A 19 8.24 24.15 -30.61
C LEU A 19 9.74 24.46 -30.52
N ALA A 20 10.27 24.96 -29.40
CA ALA A 20 11.71 25.17 -29.21
C ALA A 20 12.48 23.85 -29.00
N ALA A 21 11.87 22.83 -28.38
CA ALA A 21 12.43 21.48 -28.31
C ALA A 21 12.43 20.78 -29.68
N CYS A 22 11.45 21.08 -30.53
CA CYS A 22 11.42 20.59 -31.92
C CYS A 22 12.35 21.37 -32.87
N VAL A 23 12.69 22.62 -32.58
CA VAL A 23 13.56 23.46 -33.44
C VAL A 23 15.04 23.40 -33.03
N VAL A 24 15.37 23.05 -31.78
CA VAL A 24 16.77 22.77 -31.37
C VAL A 24 17.23 21.36 -31.75
N ALA A 25 16.31 20.43 -32.00
CA ALA A 25 16.64 19.09 -32.49
C ALA A 25 16.91 19.02 -34.02
N ASP A 26 16.77 20.15 -34.73
CA ASP A 26 16.98 20.28 -36.18
C ASP A 26 18.29 21.02 -36.54
N GLN A 27 19.18 21.23 -35.55
CA GLN A 27 20.55 21.71 -35.79
C GLN A 27 21.51 21.08 -34.79
N VAL A 28 22.08 19.92 -35.13
CA VAL A 28 23.53 19.59 -35.10
C VAL A 28 23.60 18.15 -35.63
N ASP A 29 23.62 18.04 -36.96
CA ASP A 29 24.32 16.96 -37.65
C ASP A 29 25.60 17.61 -38.21
N GLU A 30 26.76 17.23 -37.67
CA GLU A 30 28.02 17.28 -38.43
C GLU A 30 28.96 16.18 -37.91
N GLU A 31 29.15 15.19 -38.77
CA GLU A 31 30.25 14.24 -38.95
C GLU A 31 31.43 14.26 -37.95
N HIS A 32 31.69 13.11 -37.32
CA HIS A 32 33.02 12.46 -37.39
C HIS A 32 32.94 10.99 -36.95
N SER A 33 33.01 10.09 -37.93
CA SER A 33 33.34 8.68 -37.74
C SER A 33 34.84 8.55 -37.44
N VAL A 34 35.18 8.15 -36.22
CA VAL A 34 36.55 7.74 -35.86
C VAL A 34 36.51 6.25 -35.54
N ASP A 35 37.15 5.48 -36.41
CA ASP A 35 37.59 4.10 -36.15
C ASP A 35 38.48 4.07 -34.91
N VAL A 36 38.15 3.19 -33.95
CA VAL A 36 39.06 2.83 -32.86
C VAL A 36 39.24 1.32 -32.88
N ASP A 37 40.44 0.96 -33.30
CA ASP A 37 41.00 -0.38 -33.28
C ASP A 37 40.99 -1.04 -31.91
N ALA A 38 40.97 -2.37 -31.98
CA ALA A 38 41.21 -3.30 -30.92
C ALA A 38 42.59 -3.10 -30.26
N GLU A 39 42.64 -3.06 -28.93
CA GLU A 39 43.63 -3.77 -28.11
C GLU A 39 43.43 -3.49 -26.60
N VAL A 40 44.02 -4.35 -25.77
CA VAL A 40 44.18 -4.27 -24.31
C VAL A 40 43.11 -5.01 -23.48
N ALA A 41 43.18 -6.34 -23.57
CA ALA A 41 42.94 -7.21 -22.42
C ALA A 41 44.10 -7.04 -21.43
N GLN A 42 43.87 -6.33 -20.32
CA GLN A 42 44.74 -6.37 -19.14
C GLN A 42 43.98 -7.01 -17.99
N SER A 43 44.47 -8.19 -17.62
CA SER A 43 44.07 -8.99 -16.48
C SER A 43 44.20 -8.20 -15.18
N ALA A 44 43.09 -8.09 -14.44
CA ALA A 44 43.11 -7.61 -13.07
C ALA A 44 43.88 -8.60 -12.18
N PRO A 45 44.70 -8.13 -11.22
CA PRO A 45 45.44 -8.99 -10.32
C PRO A 45 44.47 -9.74 -9.40
N VAL A 46 44.54 -11.06 -9.47
CA VAL A 46 43.91 -11.99 -8.51
C VAL A 46 44.41 -11.61 -7.12
N LEU A 47 43.49 -11.13 -6.28
CA LEU A 47 43.73 -10.94 -4.85
C LEU A 47 44.01 -12.32 -4.26
N MET A 48 45.27 -12.60 -3.90
CA MET A 48 45.62 -13.80 -3.15
C MET A 48 44.81 -13.80 -1.86
N GLN A 49 43.91 -14.76 -1.78
CA GLN A 49 43.05 -15.03 -0.67
C GLN A 49 43.90 -15.67 0.41
N ASP A 50 44.40 -14.87 1.35
CA ASP A 50 44.95 -15.38 2.59
C ASP A 50 43.92 -16.33 3.20
N ALA A 51 44.37 -17.55 3.48
CA ALA A 51 43.58 -18.67 3.91
C ALA A 51 42.82 -18.34 5.20
N LEU A 52 41.57 -17.89 5.06
CA LEU A 52 40.59 -17.98 6.12
C LEU A 52 40.36 -19.48 6.37
N PRO A 53 40.54 -19.98 7.61
CA PRO A 53 40.30 -21.38 7.92
C PRO A 53 38.86 -21.72 7.54
N ALA A 54 38.70 -22.78 6.75
CA ALA A 54 37.39 -23.24 6.33
C ALA A 54 36.53 -23.51 7.58
N PRO A 55 35.30 -22.95 7.67
CA PRO A 55 34.44 -23.09 8.85
C PRO A 55 33.93 -24.52 9.09
N ILE A 56 34.31 -25.47 8.22
CA ILE A 56 33.93 -26.88 8.30
C ILE A 56 34.47 -27.53 9.59
N GLY A 57 35.62 -27.09 10.10
CA GLY A 57 36.22 -27.67 11.31
C GLY A 57 35.53 -27.30 12.64
N LEU A 58 34.70 -26.26 12.67
CA LEU A 58 34.05 -25.81 13.91
C LEU A 58 32.86 -26.70 14.29
N LEU A 59 32.14 -27.23 13.31
CA LEU A 59 31.01 -28.14 13.57
C LEU A 59 31.47 -29.49 14.11
N ASP A 60 32.60 -30.00 13.59
CA ASP A 60 33.24 -31.25 14.03
C ASP A 60 33.81 -31.16 15.45
N GLN A 61 34.03 -29.94 15.96
CA GLN A 61 34.53 -29.71 17.32
C GLN A 61 33.42 -29.80 18.38
N TYR A 62 32.17 -29.52 18.01
CA TYR A 62 31.03 -29.53 18.93
C TYR A 62 30.09 -30.72 18.74
N LEU A 63 30.10 -31.36 17.58
CA LEU A 63 29.37 -32.60 17.36
C LEU A 63 30.23 -33.78 17.85
N PRO A 64 29.68 -34.68 18.68
CA PRO A 64 30.34 -35.95 18.99
C PRO A 64 30.69 -36.63 17.66
N SER A 65 31.91 -37.18 17.57
CA SER A 65 32.50 -37.77 16.36
C SER A 65 31.73 -38.97 15.75
N GLY A 66 30.48 -39.20 16.15
CA GLY A 66 29.54 -40.17 15.59
C GLY A 66 28.36 -39.58 14.80
N PHE A 67 28.18 -38.25 14.75
CA PHE A 67 27.08 -37.61 13.98
C PHE A 67 27.41 -37.47 12.49
N GLY A 68 27.70 -38.60 11.83
CA GLY A 68 27.75 -38.67 10.37
C GLY A 68 26.35 -38.63 9.73
N PRO A 69 26.22 -38.31 8.43
CA PRO A 69 24.93 -38.25 7.72
C PRO A 69 24.20 -39.61 7.60
N SER A 70 24.79 -40.69 8.09
CA SER A 70 24.18 -42.02 8.10
C SER A 70 23.60 -42.35 9.48
N SER A 71 22.26 -42.28 9.56
CA SER A 71 21.38 -42.73 10.65
C SER A 71 21.26 -41.81 11.88
N PHE A 72 20.19 -41.02 11.88
CA PHE A 72 19.69 -40.35 13.08
C PHE A 72 19.10 -41.41 14.03
N ASN A 73 19.86 -41.84 15.05
CA ASN A 73 19.39 -42.80 16.04
C ASN A 73 18.70 -42.08 17.21
N ALA A 74 17.37 -42.10 17.24
CA ALA A 74 16.57 -41.41 18.26
C ALA A 74 16.90 -41.85 19.70
N THR A 75 17.41 -43.08 19.89
CA THR A 75 17.76 -43.59 21.23
C THR A 75 19.00 -42.91 21.83
N GLU A 76 19.99 -42.53 21.00
CA GLU A 76 21.16 -41.77 21.45
C GLU A 76 20.80 -40.34 21.82
N PHE A 77 19.87 -39.74 21.08
CA PHE A 77 19.35 -38.41 21.39
C PHE A 77 18.64 -38.38 22.76
N VAL A 78 17.84 -39.41 23.08
CA VAL A 78 17.17 -39.53 24.40
C VAL A 78 18.19 -39.76 25.53
N ALA A 79 19.23 -40.57 25.29
CA ALA A 79 20.30 -40.79 26.28
C ALA A 79 21.06 -39.50 26.60
N GLY A 80 21.20 -38.58 25.64
CA GLY A 80 21.81 -37.26 25.85
C GLY A 80 21.08 -36.38 26.88
N PHE A 81 19.75 -36.53 27.04
CA PHE A 81 18.98 -35.78 28.05
C PHE A 81 19.20 -36.27 29.48
N ALA A 82 19.81 -37.44 29.68
CA ALA A 82 20.11 -37.95 31.01
C ALA A 82 21.41 -37.36 31.59
N ASN A 83 22.27 -36.76 30.76
CA ASN A 83 23.48 -36.09 31.22
C ASN A 83 23.19 -34.70 31.79
N SER A 84 23.93 -34.31 32.84
CA SER A 84 23.84 -32.97 33.41
C SER A 84 24.17 -31.91 32.35
N THR A 85 23.28 -30.94 32.16
CA THR A 85 23.42 -29.87 31.17
C THR A 85 24.66 -29.03 31.45
N ASP A 86 25.61 -29.03 30.51
CA ASP A 86 26.77 -28.14 30.57
C ASP A 86 26.39 -26.75 30.03
N TRP A 87 26.00 -25.86 30.95
CA TRP A 87 25.63 -24.48 30.63
C TRP A 87 26.77 -23.67 29.99
N ALA A 88 28.03 -24.02 30.27
CA ALA A 88 29.17 -23.33 29.69
C ALA A 88 29.30 -23.67 28.20
N ALA A 89 29.15 -24.96 27.84
CA ALA A 89 29.15 -25.40 26.44
C ALA A 89 28.01 -24.76 25.62
N ILE A 90 26.81 -24.64 26.21
CA ILE A 90 25.68 -23.93 25.56
C ILE A 90 26.02 -22.45 25.35
N GLY A 91 26.65 -21.81 26.35
CA GLY A 91 27.09 -20.41 26.26
C GLY A 91 28.08 -20.17 25.13
N PHE A 92 29.12 -21.01 25.03
CA PHE A 92 30.11 -20.92 23.95
C PHE A 92 29.50 -21.21 22.57
N ALA A 93 28.66 -22.24 22.46
CA ALA A 93 27.97 -22.55 21.21
C ALA A 93 27.04 -21.40 20.76
N PHE A 94 26.37 -20.73 21.70
CA PHE A 94 25.56 -19.55 21.40
C PHE A 94 26.43 -18.36 20.98
N GLU A 95 27.55 -18.09 21.67
CA GLU A 95 28.50 -17.04 21.31
C GLU A 95 29.06 -17.25 19.90
N ASP A 96 29.52 -18.47 19.58
CA ASP A 96 30.02 -18.84 18.25
C ASP A 96 28.93 -18.69 17.18
N ALA A 97 27.69 -19.10 17.47
CA ALA A 97 26.57 -18.90 16.55
C ALA A 97 26.29 -17.41 16.30
N VAL A 98 26.38 -16.57 17.34
CA VAL A 98 26.22 -15.11 17.24
C VAL A 98 27.34 -14.50 16.41
N VAL A 99 28.61 -14.86 16.69
CA VAL A 99 29.78 -14.38 15.95
C VAL A 99 29.69 -14.79 14.48
N ALA A 100 29.38 -16.06 14.19
CA ALA A 100 29.18 -16.56 12.83
C ALA A 100 28.04 -15.81 12.13
N THR A 101 26.94 -15.52 12.83
CA THR A 101 25.84 -14.71 12.30
C THR A 101 26.28 -13.30 11.96
N PHE A 102 27.05 -12.62 12.82
CA PHE A 102 27.58 -11.28 12.56
C PHE A 102 28.60 -11.26 11.42
N GLN A 103 29.47 -12.27 11.33
CA GLN A 103 30.39 -12.41 10.20
C GLN A 103 29.62 -12.63 8.89
N CYS A 104 28.60 -13.48 8.91
CA CYS A 104 27.68 -13.67 7.79
C CYS A 104 27.01 -12.35 7.40
N LEU A 105 26.46 -11.60 8.36
CA LEU A 105 25.88 -10.27 8.13
C LEU A 105 26.89 -9.29 7.53
N ARG A 106 28.13 -9.26 8.03
CA ARG A 106 29.20 -8.40 7.48
C ARG A 106 29.49 -8.76 6.02
N LEU A 107 29.64 -10.05 5.72
CA LEU A 107 29.85 -10.54 4.35
C LEU A 107 28.67 -10.19 3.45
N TRP A 108 27.44 -10.29 3.94
CA TRP A 108 26.22 -9.84 3.26
C TRP A 108 26.22 -8.33 3.00
N VAL A 109 26.62 -7.50 3.97
CA VAL A 109 26.71 -6.05 3.76
C VAL A 109 27.74 -5.72 2.69
N VAL A 110 28.93 -6.33 2.74
CA VAL A 110 29.95 -6.14 1.71
C VAL A 110 29.43 -6.60 0.34
N PHE A 111 28.79 -7.75 0.27
CA PHE A 111 28.14 -8.25 -0.95
C PHE A 111 27.07 -7.29 -1.47
N LEU A 112 26.16 -6.82 -0.61
CA LEU A 112 25.10 -5.87 -0.99
C LEU A 112 25.66 -4.53 -1.47
N VAL A 113 26.72 -4.03 -0.86
CA VAL A 113 27.42 -2.82 -1.33
C VAL A 113 28.04 -3.05 -2.70
N LEU A 114 28.73 -4.19 -2.89
CA LEU A 114 29.33 -4.56 -4.17
C LEU A 114 28.28 -4.79 -5.27
N VAL A 115 27.10 -5.29 -4.94
CA VAL A 115 25.96 -5.49 -5.86
C VAL A 115 25.20 -4.20 -6.11
N MET A 116 25.12 -3.29 -5.14
CA MET A 116 24.47 -1.98 -5.30
C MET A 116 25.17 -1.10 -6.34
N VAL A 117 26.51 -1.19 -6.47
CA VAL A 117 27.26 -0.41 -7.46
C VAL A 117 26.82 -0.71 -8.91
N PRO A 118 26.84 -1.97 -9.41
CA PRO A 118 26.36 -2.28 -10.75
C PRO A 118 24.85 -2.14 -10.89
N ILE A 119 24.06 -2.32 -9.82
CA ILE A 119 22.61 -2.04 -9.87
C ILE A 119 22.35 -0.55 -10.06
N MET A 120 23.03 0.32 -9.34
CA MET A 120 22.89 1.77 -9.48
C MET A 120 23.39 2.23 -10.85
N GLN A 121 24.53 1.71 -11.31
CA GLN A 121 25.02 1.95 -12.68
C GLN A 121 24.03 1.43 -13.74
N GLY A 122 23.44 0.26 -13.50
CA GLY A 122 22.39 -0.31 -14.33
C GLY A 122 21.12 0.53 -14.32
N LEU A 123 20.69 1.06 -13.17
CA LEU A 123 19.54 1.95 -13.04
C LEU A 123 19.80 3.30 -13.72
N THR A 124 21.00 3.86 -13.62
CA THR A 124 21.38 5.06 -14.37
C THR A 124 21.41 4.77 -15.87
N MET A 125 22.01 3.66 -16.30
CA MET A 125 22.04 3.24 -17.71
C MET A 125 20.65 2.92 -18.24
N VAL A 126 19.78 2.29 -17.45
CA VAL A 126 18.38 2.01 -17.78
C VAL A 126 17.58 3.30 -17.78
N GLY A 127 17.85 4.27 -16.91
CA GLY A 127 17.28 5.62 -17.01
C GLY A 127 17.66 6.29 -18.32
N ASP A 128 18.95 6.23 -18.66
CA ASP A 128 19.52 6.80 -19.88
C ASP A 128 19.09 6.04 -21.15
N ALA A 129 18.79 4.74 -21.05
CA ALA A 129 18.28 3.89 -22.14
C ALA A 129 16.74 3.89 -22.24
N LEU A 130 16.03 4.07 -21.13
CA LEU A 130 14.57 4.23 -21.13
C LEU A 130 14.18 5.60 -21.65
N LEU A 131 14.98 6.63 -21.46
CA LEU A 131 14.71 7.94 -22.03
C LEU A 131 14.52 7.88 -23.56
N PRO A 132 15.43 7.28 -24.36
CA PRO A 132 15.21 7.10 -25.78
C PRO A 132 14.08 6.11 -26.06
N HIS A 133 13.75 5.15 -25.19
CA HIS A 133 12.55 4.31 -25.36
C HIS A 133 11.24 5.04 -25.08
N CYS A 134 11.17 5.94 -24.10
CA CYS A 134 10.00 6.80 -23.88
C CYS A 134 9.85 7.76 -25.05
N ILE A 135 10.95 8.34 -25.53
CA ILE A 135 10.97 9.10 -26.77
C ILE A 135 10.55 8.21 -27.94
N ALA A 136 10.99 6.95 -28.00
CA ALA A 136 10.61 5.99 -29.04
C ALA A 136 9.14 5.56 -28.92
N VAL A 137 8.55 5.45 -27.73
CA VAL A 137 7.11 5.16 -27.55
C VAL A 137 6.29 6.37 -27.94
N VAL A 138 6.77 7.58 -27.63
CA VAL A 138 6.14 8.82 -28.11
C VAL A 138 6.26 8.94 -29.62
N LYS A 139 7.43 8.61 -30.19
CA LYS A 139 7.65 8.54 -31.65
C LYS A 139 6.79 7.47 -32.28
N LEU A 140 6.81 6.23 -31.80
CA LEU A 140 6.00 5.11 -32.28
C LEU A 140 4.50 5.42 -32.12
N GLY A 141 4.10 6.10 -31.05
CA GLY A 141 2.73 6.63 -30.92
C GLY A 141 2.41 7.69 -31.97
N ALA A 142 3.34 8.60 -32.26
CA ALA A 142 3.20 9.59 -33.32
C ALA A 142 3.20 8.96 -34.72
N ASP A 143 4.06 7.97 -34.95
CA ASP A 143 4.22 7.21 -36.19
C ASP A 143 2.98 6.34 -36.42
N TYR A 144 2.50 5.62 -35.40
CA TYR A 144 1.25 4.86 -35.44
C TYR A 144 0.06 5.75 -35.73
N VAL A 145 -0.01 6.93 -35.10
CA VAL A 145 -1.03 7.92 -35.44
C VAL A 145 -0.84 8.40 -36.88
N SER A 146 0.38 8.60 -37.38
CA SER A 146 0.66 9.05 -38.76
C SER A 146 0.34 8.00 -39.82
N GLU A 147 0.43 6.71 -39.49
CA GLU A 147 0.11 5.58 -40.37
C GLU A 147 -1.39 5.24 -40.39
N MET A 148 -2.15 5.66 -39.38
CA MET A 148 -3.61 5.50 -39.38
C MET A 148 -4.24 6.18 -40.60
N ASP A 149 -5.27 5.54 -41.16
CA ASP A 149 -6.10 6.13 -42.21
C ASP A 149 -6.57 7.54 -41.76
N PRO A 150 -6.51 8.57 -42.63
CA PRO A 150 -6.90 9.95 -42.30
C PRO A 150 -8.25 10.08 -41.59
N VAL A 151 -9.20 9.15 -41.84
CA VAL A 151 -10.48 9.11 -41.13
C VAL A 151 -10.30 8.80 -39.64
N HIS A 152 -9.48 7.81 -39.29
CA HIS A 152 -9.21 7.42 -37.90
C HIS A 152 -8.38 8.49 -37.17
N GLN A 153 -7.41 9.10 -37.85
CA GLN A 153 -6.66 10.26 -37.34
C GLN A 153 -7.60 11.42 -37.01
N ALA A 154 -8.54 11.73 -37.91
CA ALA A 154 -9.52 12.80 -37.71
C ALA A 154 -10.43 12.49 -36.52
N ILE A 155 -10.90 11.24 -36.37
CA ILE A 155 -11.71 10.80 -35.23
C ILE A 155 -10.93 10.92 -33.91
N LEU A 156 -9.69 10.44 -33.86
CA LEU A 156 -8.84 10.54 -32.67
C LEU A 156 -8.60 12.01 -32.28
N THR A 157 -8.22 12.84 -33.25
CA THR A 157 -7.97 14.28 -33.05
C THR A 157 -9.23 15.01 -32.58
N LEU A 158 -10.38 14.72 -33.20
CA LEU A 158 -11.68 15.27 -32.81
C LEU A 158 -12.04 14.83 -31.39
N THR A 159 -11.77 13.58 -31.02
CA THR A 159 -12.05 13.03 -29.70
C THR A 159 -11.18 13.69 -28.64
N VAL A 160 -9.87 13.82 -28.86
CA VAL A 160 -8.94 14.53 -27.96
C VAL A 160 -9.35 15.99 -27.82
N LEU A 161 -9.64 16.68 -28.92
CA LEU A 161 -10.09 18.07 -28.90
C LEU A 161 -11.42 18.22 -28.17
N PHE A 162 -12.36 17.30 -28.37
CA PHE A 162 -13.63 17.26 -27.66
C PHE A 162 -13.43 17.07 -26.15
N VAL A 163 -12.54 16.18 -25.72
CA VAL A 163 -12.18 15.97 -24.31
C VAL A 163 -11.57 17.26 -23.73
N VAL A 164 -10.62 17.89 -24.43
CA VAL A 164 -9.99 19.14 -24.00
C VAL A 164 -11.01 20.27 -23.90
N VAL A 165 -11.93 20.40 -24.87
CA VAL A 165 -13.03 21.38 -24.83
C VAL A 165 -13.99 21.08 -23.68
N CYS A 166 -14.33 19.81 -23.44
CA CYS A 166 -15.16 19.36 -22.32
C CYS A 166 -14.56 19.74 -20.96
N ILE A 167 -13.26 19.54 -20.80
CA ILE A 167 -12.51 19.94 -19.62
C ILE A 167 -12.48 21.47 -19.49
N ARG A 168 -12.10 22.18 -20.57
CA ARG A 168 -11.94 23.65 -20.57
C ARG A 168 -13.24 24.40 -20.32
N LYS A 169 -14.36 23.93 -20.89
CA LYS A 169 -15.69 24.53 -20.68
C LYS A 169 -16.30 24.15 -19.32
N GLY A 170 -15.61 23.32 -18.53
CA GLY A 170 -16.09 22.84 -17.24
C GLY A 170 -17.30 21.92 -17.37
N TYR A 171 -17.52 21.29 -18.53
CA TYR A 171 -18.59 20.29 -18.68
C TYR A 171 -18.34 19.10 -17.76
N VAL A 172 -17.08 18.67 -17.60
CA VAL A 172 -16.70 17.63 -16.63
C VAL A 172 -17.09 18.03 -15.21
N HIS A 173 -16.84 19.28 -14.81
CA HIS A 173 -17.23 19.78 -13.50
C HIS A 173 -18.76 19.80 -13.33
N LYS A 174 -19.50 20.31 -14.33
CA LYS A 174 -20.97 20.30 -14.32
C LYS A 174 -21.54 18.88 -14.28
N ALA A 175 -20.99 17.96 -15.07
CA ALA A 175 -21.37 16.55 -15.10
C ALA A 175 -21.10 15.90 -13.74
N ARG A 176 -19.93 16.16 -13.13
CA ARG A 176 -19.60 15.70 -11.77
C ARG A 176 -20.58 16.22 -10.73
N VAL A 177 -20.92 17.50 -10.76
CA VAL A 177 -21.91 18.10 -9.84
C VAL A 177 -23.29 17.44 -10.03
N ARG A 178 -23.75 17.30 -11.28
CA ARG A 178 -25.02 16.61 -11.59
C ARG A 178 -25.00 15.16 -11.14
N TYR A 179 -23.91 14.44 -11.38
CA TYR A 179 -23.71 13.07 -10.93
C TYR A 179 -23.80 12.97 -9.40
N VAL A 180 -23.12 13.85 -8.66
CA VAL A 180 -23.16 13.87 -7.19
C VAL A 180 -24.57 14.16 -6.67
N VAL A 181 -25.29 15.10 -7.30
CA VAL A 181 -26.69 15.41 -6.95
C VAL A 181 -27.61 14.23 -7.24
N MET A 182 -27.53 13.65 -8.44
CA MET A 182 -28.31 12.48 -8.85
C MET A 182 -28.04 11.30 -7.91
N ARG A 183 -26.77 11.01 -7.63
CA ARG A 183 -26.34 9.97 -6.70
C ARG A 183 -26.95 10.20 -5.31
N ARG A 184 -26.88 11.42 -4.77
CA ARG A 184 -27.48 11.74 -3.46
C ARG A 184 -28.99 11.52 -3.46
N HIS A 185 -29.67 11.90 -4.54
CA HIS A 185 -31.11 11.68 -4.69
C HIS A 185 -31.47 10.19 -4.71
N LEU A 186 -30.73 9.40 -5.48
CA LEU A 186 -30.89 7.95 -5.53
C LEU A 186 -30.58 7.30 -4.17
N GLU A 187 -29.51 7.71 -3.48
CA GLU A 187 -29.19 7.23 -2.14
C GLU A 187 -30.31 7.53 -1.12
N LEU A 188 -30.96 8.69 -1.20
CA LEU A 188 -32.08 9.04 -0.32
C LEU A 188 -33.32 8.19 -0.61
N ARG A 189 -33.67 8.00 -1.90
CA ARG A 189 -34.77 7.12 -2.31
C ARG A 189 -34.53 5.68 -1.88
N TYR A 190 -33.31 5.20 -2.08
CA TYR A 190 -32.88 3.88 -1.66
C TYR A 190 -32.99 3.71 -0.14
N ARG A 191 -32.52 4.67 0.66
CA ARG A 191 -32.67 4.63 2.12
C ARG A 191 -34.13 4.63 2.56
N ALA A 192 -34.99 5.42 1.91
CA ALA A 192 -36.43 5.43 2.20
C ALA A 192 -37.07 4.07 1.88
N PHE A 193 -36.69 3.46 0.75
CA PHE A 193 -37.12 2.12 0.36
C PHE A 193 -36.66 1.06 1.37
N VAL A 194 -35.38 1.04 1.73
CA VAL A 194 -34.84 0.11 2.74
C VAL A 194 -35.50 0.32 4.09
N ALA A 195 -35.75 1.57 4.51
CA ALA A 195 -36.46 1.87 5.74
C ALA A 195 -37.89 1.27 5.73
N SER A 196 -38.62 1.44 4.62
CA SER A 196 -39.97 0.88 4.46
C SER A 196 -39.98 -0.66 4.50
N LEU A 197 -38.96 -1.31 3.93
CA LEU A 197 -38.80 -2.76 3.99
C LEU A 197 -38.41 -3.24 5.39
N SER A 198 -37.48 -2.54 6.04
CA SER A 198 -36.95 -2.91 7.36
C SER A 198 -38.01 -2.93 8.44
N ALA A 199 -39.08 -2.12 8.29
CA ALA A 199 -40.22 -2.09 9.19
C ALA A 199 -41.03 -3.40 9.17
N LYS A 200 -41.00 -4.14 8.06
CA LYS A 200 -41.71 -5.42 7.93
C LYS A 200 -40.75 -6.62 8.07
N TRP A 201 -39.59 -6.57 7.42
CA TRP A 201 -38.65 -7.70 7.34
C TRP A 201 -37.20 -7.20 7.34
N ARG A 202 -36.56 -7.15 8.53
CA ARG A 202 -35.18 -6.66 8.69
C ARG A 202 -34.16 -7.44 7.85
N LEU A 203 -34.27 -8.77 7.81
CA LEU A 203 -33.35 -9.63 7.05
C LEU A 203 -33.45 -9.38 5.54
N VAL A 204 -34.68 -9.28 5.02
CA VAL A 204 -34.93 -8.99 3.60
C VAL A 204 -34.39 -7.62 3.23
N ALA A 205 -34.61 -6.61 4.07
CA ALA A 205 -34.07 -5.27 3.84
C ALA A 205 -32.53 -5.25 3.75
N ILE A 206 -31.84 -6.16 4.46
CA ILE A 206 -30.39 -6.31 4.40
C ILE A 206 -29.97 -7.11 3.16
N LEU A 207 -30.58 -8.26 2.86
CA LEU A 207 -30.10 -9.17 1.80
C LEU A 207 -30.57 -8.80 0.38
N LEU A 208 -31.78 -8.22 0.25
CA LEU A 208 -32.41 -7.96 -1.04
C LEU A 208 -31.52 -7.15 -2.01
N PRO A 209 -30.85 -6.06 -1.61
CA PRO A 209 -30.02 -5.26 -2.53
C PRO A 209 -28.83 -6.06 -3.08
N HIS A 210 -28.24 -6.94 -2.27
CA HIS A 210 -27.09 -7.74 -2.66
C HIS A 210 -27.53 -8.87 -3.59
N VAL A 211 -28.62 -9.58 -3.26
CA VAL A 211 -29.19 -10.63 -4.13
C VAL A 211 -29.62 -10.04 -5.48
N LEU A 212 -30.28 -8.88 -5.48
CA LEU A 212 -30.71 -8.21 -6.71
C LEU A 212 -29.50 -7.76 -7.55
N PHE A 213 -28.44 -7.26 -6.92
CA PHE A 213 -27.22 -6.91 -7.64
C PHE A 213 -26.60 -8.13 -8.33
N PHE A 214 -26.39 -9.23 -7.60
CA PHE A 214 -25.77 -10.42 -8.19
C PHE A 214 -26.66 -11.08 -9.24
N GLY A 215 -27.98 -11.10 -9.04
CA GLY A 215 -28.93 -11.56 -10.06
C GLY A 215 -28.86 -10.73 -11.33
N LEU A 216 -28.89 -9.40 -11.23
CA LEU A 216 -28.77 -8.51 -12.38
C LEU A 216 -27.39 -8.58 -13.04
N ALA A 217 -26.32 -8.73 -12.25
CA ALA A 217 -24.96 -8.87 -12.80
C ALA A 217 -24.77 -10.20 -13.54
N TYR A 218 -25.37 -11.28 -13.02
CA TYR A 218 -25.36 -12.59 -13.69
C TYR A 218 -26.14 -12.56 -15.00
N GLU A 219 -27.35 -11.99 -15.01
CA GLU A 219 -28.12 -11.77 -16.24
C GLU A 219 -27.35 -10.87 -17.21
N ALA A 220 -26.80 -9.74 -16.74
CA ALA A 220 -26.02 -8.85 -17.59
C ALA A 220 -24.82 -9.57 -18.22
N LEU A 221 -24.11 -10.42 -17.48
CA LEU A 221 -22.99 -11.19 -18.00
C LEU A 221 -23.39 -12.13 -19.15
N TYR A 222 -24.61 -12.69 -19.10
CA TYR A 222 -25.15 -13.53 -20.16
C TYR A 222 -25.47 -12.74 -21.45
N TRP A 223 -25.90 -11.48 -21.32
CA TRP A 223 -26.31 -10.64 -22.46
C TRP A 223 -25.22 -9.68 -22.97
N LEU A 224 -24.06 -9.62 -22.29
CA LEU A 224 -22.98 -8.70 -22.66
C LEU A 224 -22.24 -9.18 -23.92
N PRO A 225 -21.88 -8.28 -24.85
CA PRO A 225 -21.02 -8.62 -25.98
C PRO A 225 -19.64 -9.12 -25.52
N ASP A 226 -19.01 -10.00 -26.32
CA ASP A 226 -17.71 -10.61 -26.01
C ASP A 226 -16.62 -9.56 -25.69
N SER A 227 -16.60 -8.45 -26.44
CA SER A 227 -15.67 -7.35 -26.15
C SER A 227 -15.78 -6.79 -24.72
N VAL A 228 -16.98 -6.79 -24.13
CA VAL A 228 -17.19 -6.30 -22.75
C VAL A 228 -16.86 -7.39 -21.74
N THR A 229 -17.16 -8.66 -22.04
CA THR A 229 -16.80 -9.77 -21.18
C THR A 229 -15.28 -9.97 -21.12
N ASP A 230 -14.56 -9.72 -22.22
CA ASP A 230 -13.09 -9.69 -22.27
C ASP A 230 -12.51 -8.57 -21.39
N VAL A 231 -13.04 -7.36 -21.48
CA VAL A 231 -12.64 -6.25 -20.60
C VAL A 231 -12.93 -6.57 -19.13
N LEU A 232 -14.10 -7.17 -18.85
CA LEU A 232 -14.47 -7.61 -17.51
C LEU A 232 -13.61 -8.79 -17.03
N GLY A 233 -13.06 -9.59 -17.93
CA GLY A 233 -12.12 -10.67 -17.64
C GLY A 233 -10.67 -10.21 -17.48
N SER A 234 -10.36 -8.94 -17.73
CA SER A 234 -8.99 -8.45 -17.69
C SER A 234 -8.42 -8.38 -16.27
N GLU A 235 -7.20 -8.89 -16.10
CA GLU A 235 -6.43 -8.77 -14.84
C GLU A 235 -6.09 -7.32 -14.51
N ALA A 236 -5.91 -6.48 -15.53
CA ALA A 236 -5.69 -5.04 -15.36
C ALA A 236 -6.88 -4.35 -14.70
N LEU A 237 -8.12 -4.68 -15.11
CA LEU A 237 -9.32 -4.17 -14.44
C LEU A 237 -9.41 -4.70 -13.00
N PHE A 238 -9.01 -5.94 -12.76
CA PHE A 238 -8.95 -6.50 -11.41
C PHE A 238 -7.97 -5.77 -10.52
N GLY A 239 -6.73 -5.53 -10.98
CA GLY A 239 -5.75 -4.71 -10.25
C GLY A 239 -6.24 -3.29 -10.01
N LEU A 240 -6.86 -2.68 -11.03
CA LEU A 240 -7.44 -1.34 -10.91
C LEU A 240 -8.58 -1.30 -9.89
N LEU A 241 -9.50 -2.25 -9.90
CA LEU A 241 -10.63 -2.27 -8.96
C LEU A 241 -10.22 -2.71 -7.55
N SER A 242 -9.28 -3.65 -7.42
CA SER A 242 -8.84 -4.17 -6.13
C SER A 242 -7.90 -3.23 -5.39
N VAL A 243 -7.06 -2.48 -6.11
CA VAL A 243 -6.03 -1.65 -5.50
C VAL A 243 -6.04 -0.23 -6.03
N GLY A 244 -6.01 -0.04 -7.35
CA GLY A 244 -5.84 1.30 -7.94
C GLY A 244 -6.95 2.30 -7.55
N TYR A 245 -8.21 1.91 -7.70
CA TYR A 245 -9.39 2.70 -7.36
C TYR A 245 -9.47 3.02 -5.86
N PRO A 246 -9.42 2.04 -4.93
CA PRO A 246 -9.45 2.33 -3.50
C PRO A 246 -8.24 3.14 -3.02
N LEU A 247 -7.06 2.96 -3.61
CA LEU A 247 -5.88 3.80 -3.36
C LEU A 247 -6.12 5.26 -3.75
N LEU A 248 -6.56 5.50 -5.00
CA LEU A 248 -6.88 6.85 -5.48
C LEU A 248 -7.99 7.50 -4.66
N HIS A 249 -8.99 6.71 -4.25
CA HIS A 249 -10.07 7.18 -3.39
C HIS A 249 -9.55 7.56 -2.00
N SER A 250 -8.68 6.74 -1.40
CA SER A 250 -8.04 7.00 -0.10
C SER A 250 -7.21 8.29 -0.12
N ILE A 251 -6.37 8.46 -1.14
CA ILE A 251 -5.59 9.68 -1.36
C ILE A 251 -6.52 10.90 -1.53
N GLY A 252 -7.59 10.75 -2.31
CA GLY A 252 -8.59 11.80 -2.50
C GLY A 252 -9.27 12.25 -1.21
N VAL A 253 -9.61 11.29 -0.33
CA VAL A 253 -10.22 11.56 0.98
C VAL A 253 -9.24 12.28 1.91
N ILE A 254 -7.98 11.82 2.00
CA ILE A 254 -6.93 12.47 2.80
C ILE A 254 -6.70 13.91 2.33
N ARG A 255 -6.55 14.08 1.01
CA ARG A 255 -6.34 15.39 0.39
C ARG A 255 -7.48 16.35 0.67
N GLN A 256 -8.73 15.90 0.51
CA GLN A 256 -9.89 16.76 0.73
C GLN A 256 -9.89 17.35 2.15
N LYS A 257 -9.55 16.54 3.16
CA LYS A 257 -9.46 17.00 4.55
C LYS A 257 -8.30 17.96 4.78
N ARG A 258 -7.12 17.68 4.21
CA ARG A 258 -5.92 18.51 4.40
C ARG A 258 -5.96 19.85 3.66
N LEU A 259 -6.60 19.92 2.48
CA LEU A 259 -6.69 21.15 1.68
C LEU A 259 -7.84 22.07 2.07
N TYR A 260 -8.90 21.49 2.63
CA TYR A 260 -9.99 22.25 3.20
C TYR A 260 -10.01 21.99 4.70
N PRO A 261 -8.91 22.32 5.44
CA PRO A 261 -8.94 22.26 6.88
C PRO A 261 -10.10 23.16 7.26
N GLN A 262 -11.09 22.58 7.94
CA GLN A 262 -12.36 23.23 8.18
C GLN A 262 -12.10 24.70 8.50
N ARG A 263 -12.69 25.60 7.72
CA ARG A 263 -12.83 27.02 8.05
C ARG A 263 -13.66 27.22 9.35
N ALA A 264 -13.76 26.19 10.20
CA ALA A 264 -14.32 26.13 11.52
C ALA A 264 -13.37 26.77 12.54
N LYS A 265 -13.23 28.08 12.39
CA LYS A 265 -13.21 29.07 13.48
C LYS A 265 -13.04 30.49 12.93
N SER A 266 -13.46 30.74 11.68
CA SER A 266 -13.78 32.10 11.26
C SER A 266 -14.94 32.58 12.13
N THR A 267 -14.60 33.21 13.25
CA THR A 267 -15.34 34.26 13.94
C THR A 267 -16.55 34.70 13.13
N ALA A 268 -17.74 34.30 13.59
CA ALA A 268 -18.99 34.74 12.99
C ALA A 268 -18.92 36.28 12.87
N PRO A 269 -18.99 36.86 11.66
CA PRO A 269 -19.07 38.30 11.54
C PRO A 269 -20.31 38.77 12.31
N PRO A 270 -20.21 39.88 13.06
CA PRO A 270 -21.34 40.41 13.82
C PRO A 270 -22.51 40.61 12.86
N SER A 271 -23.69 40.21 13.32
CA SER A 271 -24.94 40.17 12.58
C SER A 271 -25.33 41.53 12.00
N GLY A 272 -24.84 41.84 10.80
CA GLY A 272 -25.31 42.92 9.94
C GLY A 272 -26.40 42.40 9.01
N ALA A 273 -27.60 42.94 9.13
CA ALA A 273 -28.83 42.52 8.47
C ALA A 273 -28.78 42.64 6.92
N GLY A 274 -29.45 41.72 6.20
CA GLY A 274 -30.08 42.10 4.93
C GLY A 274 -29.94 41.21 3.69
N SER A 275 -29.41 39.98 3.72
CA SER A 275 -29.33 39.14 2.50
C SER A 275 -30.01 37.77 2.64
N ARG A 276 -31.24 37.66 2.11
CA ARG A 276 -32.09 36.43 2.10
C ARG A 276 -31.44 35.24 1.37
N THR A 277 -30.57 35.48 0.38
CA THR A 277 -29.88 34.39 -0.34
C THR A 277 -28.78 33.73 0.50
N SER A 278 -28.32 34.41 1.57
CA SER A 278 -27.37 33.83 2.53
C SER A 278 -28.01 32.78 3.43
N GLU A 279 -29.33 32.79 3.63
CA GLU A 279 -30.00 31.90 4.59
C GLU A 279 -30.13 30.48 4.05
N LEU A 280 -30.48 30.31 2.76
CA LEU A 280 -30.49 29.00 2.12
C LEU A 280 -29.07 28.41 2.02
N ARG A 281 -28.07 29.24 1.69
CA ARG A 281 -26.67 28.79 1.67
C ARG A 281 -26.20 28.37 3.06
N LYS A 282 -26.49 29.18 4.10
CA LYS A 282 -26.22 28.83 5.50
C LYS A 282 -26.99 27.60 5.96
N ARG A 283 -28.23 27.38 5.51
CA ARG A 283 -28.97 26.12 5.79
C ARG A 283 -28.31 24.94 5.07
N PHE A 284 -27.90 25.07 3.81
CA PHE A 284 -27.18 24.01 3.09
C PHE A 284 -25.79 23.73 3.67
N GLU A 285 -25.07 24.75 4.16
CA GLU A 285 -23.79 24.62 4.87
C GLU A 285 -23.95 24.01 6.25
N LYS A 286 -25.02 24.37 6.99
CA LYS A 286 -25.38 23.77 8.28
C LYS A 286 -25.94 22.35 8.13
N ILE A 287 -26.47 22.00 6.94
CA ILE A 287 -26.81 20.63 6.50
C ILE A 287 -25.58 19.94 5.87
N GLY A 288 -24.47 20.65 5.70
CA GLY A 288 -23.15 20.10 5.40
C GLY A 288 -22.69 19.29 6.60
N LEU A 289 -23.18 18.05 6.66
CA LEU A 289 -23.06 17.12 7.77
C LEU A 289 -21.59 16.93 8.19
N PRO A 290 -21.21 17.37 9.40
CA PRO A 290 -19.91 17.03 10.00
C PRO A 290 -19.64 15.51 10.00
N ASP A 291 -20.71 14.71 10.03
CA ASP A 291 -20.68 13.25 9.97
C ASP A 291 -20.34 12.66 8.60
N TYR A 292 -20.24 13.47 7.53
CA TYR A 292 -19.94 12.95 6.19
C TYR A 292 -18.43 12.76 5.98
N GLU A 293 -17.60 13.63 6.55
CA GLU A 293 -16.14 13.56 6.40
C GLU A 293 -15.59 12.26 6.99
N TRP A 294 -16.03 11.90 8.20
CA TRP A 294 -15.61 10.65 8.86
C TRP A 294 -16.07 9.39 8.15
N ARG A 295 -17.24 9.45 7.52
CA ARG A 295 -17.79 8.29 6.79
C ARG A 295 -16.95 7.92 5.58
N ALA A 296 -16.30 8.88 4.93
CA ALA A 296 -15.41 8.60 3.81
C ALA A 296 -14.15 7.84 4.27
N TYR A 297 -13.53 8.26 5.37
CA TYR A 297 -12.41 7.55 5.99
C TYR A 297 -12.82 6.14 6.43
N GLU A 298 -13.95 6.05 7.12
CA GLU A 298 -14.48 4.78 7.63
C GLU A 298 -14.72 3.79 6.49
N ALA A 299 -15.32 4.21 5.38
CA ALA A 299 -15.55 3.37 4.21
C ALA A 299 -14.23 2.88 3.59
N CYS A 300 -13.25 3.76 3.40
CA CYS A 300 -11.94 3.37 2.84
C CYS A 300 -11.22 2.38 3.77
N LEU A 301 -11.23 2.62 5.08
CA LEU A 301 -10.60 1.73 6.05
C LEU A 301 -11.29 0.37 6.11
N LYS A 302 -12.63 0.31 6.08
CA LYS A 302 -13.35 -0.97 6.02
C LYS A 302 -12.96 -1.77 4.79
N TYR A 303 -12.86 -1.11 3.64
CA TYR A 303 -12.36 -1.73 2.41
C TYR A 303 -10.97 -2.33 2.61
N TRP A 304 -10.01 -1.52 3.08
CA TRP A 304 -8.63 -1.98 3.28
C TRP A 304 -8.52 -3.10 4.31
N VAL A 305 -9.34 -3.08 5.36
CA VAL A 305 -9.42 -4.17 6.33
C VAL A 305 -9.87 -5.45 5.63
N ILE A 306 -10.99 -5.43 4.90
CA ILE A 306 -11.52 -6.61 4.19
C ILE A 306 -10.50 -7.13 3.17
N TRP A 307 -9.92 -6.23 2.37
CA TRP A 307 -8.91 -6.57 1.37
C TRP A 307 -7.69 -7.20 2.02
N SER A 308 -7.17 -6.62 3.09
CA SER A 308 -6.02 -7.15 3.84
C SER A 308 -6.30 -8.53 4.42
N PHE A 309 -7.48 -8.73 5.02
CA PHE A 309 -7.88 -10.05 5.51
C PHE A 309 -7.98 -11.08 4.37
N ALA A 310 -8.53 -10.69 3.22
CA ALA A 310 -8.59 -11.57 2.06
C ALA A 310 -7.20 -11.94 1.54
N VAL A 311 -6.30 -10.96 1.39
CA VAL A 311 -4.91 -11.19 0.97
C VAL A 311 -4.19 -12.11 1.96
N CYS A 312 -4.30 -11.86 3.26
CA CYS A 312 -3.72 -12.73 4.28
C CYS A 312 -4.33 -14.13 4.28
N LEU A 313 -5.65 -14.26 4.14
CA LEU A 313 -6.32 -15.56 4.11
C LEU A 313 -5.88 -16.38 2.90
N ILE A 314 -5.82 -15.78 1.71
CA ILE A 314 -5.32 -16.43 0.49
C ILE A 314 -3.84 -16.79 0.68
N GLY A 315 -3.04 -15.87 1.22
CA GLY A 315 -1.62 -16.08 1.51
C GLY A 315 -1.37 -17.17 2.55
N MET A 316 -2.23 -17.36 3.55
CA MET A 316 -2.08 -18.47 4.51
C MET A 316 -2.60 -19.78 3.93
N THR A 317 -3.71 -19.74 3.19
CA THR A 317 -4.29 -20.96 2.59
C THR A 317 -3.35 -21.57 1.56
N THR A 318 -2.76 -20.76 0.70
CA THR A 318 -1.79 -21.22 -0.32
C THR A 318 -0.45 -21.70 0.27
N LEU A 319 -0.21 -21.52 1.59
CA LEU A 319 0.97 -22.06 2.27
C LEU A 319 0.75 -23.53 2.65
N PHE A 320 -0.46 -23.87 3.09
CA PHE A 320 -0.81 -25.21 3.57
C PHE A 320 -1.47 -26.07 2.50
N VAL A 321 -2.06 -25.46 1.49
CA VAL A 321 -2.79 -26.16 0.42
C VAL A 321 -1.89 -26.27 -0.83
N PRO A 322 -1.66 -27.49 -1.35
CA PRO A 322 -0.90 -27.69 -2.57
C PRO A 322 -1.49 -26.92 -3.76
N ALA A 323 -0.63 -26.40 -4.65
CA ALA A 323 -1.04 -25.57 -5.79
C ALA A 323 -2.08 -26.24 -6.70
N PHE A 324 -2.01 -27.57 -6.90
CA PHE A 324 -2.99 -28.29 -7.72
C PHE A 324 -4.39 -28.29 -7.10
N VAL A 325 -4.50 -28.28 -5.77
CA VAL A 325 -5.80 -28.16 -5.07
C VAL A 325 -6.33 -26.73 -5.24
N VAL A 326 -5.46 -25.73 -5.07
CA VAL A 326 -5.83 -24.32 -5.28
C VAL A 326 -6.32 -24.08 -6.71
N ALA A 327 -5.73 -24.74 -7.70
CA ALA A 327 -6.13 -24.65 -9.11
C ALA A 327 -7.59 -25.10 -9.35
N PHE A 328 -8.13 -26.03 -8.56
CA PHE A 328 -9.55 -26.43 -8.66
C PHE A 328 -10.52 -25.37 -8.14
N PHE A 329 -10.06 -24.45 -7.31
CA PHE A 329 -10.87 -23.40 -6.69
C PHE A 329 -10.62 -22.01 -7.30
N THR A 330 -9.92 -21.91 -8.42
CA THR A 330 -9.66 -20.61 -9.06
C THR A 330 -10.97 -20.01 -9.55
N VAL A 331 -11.38 -18.92 -8.90
CA VAL A 331 -12.55 -18.13 -9.32
C VAL A 331 -12.18 -17.37 -10.60
N PRO A 332 -12.99 -17.44 -11.67
CA PRO A 332 -12.73 -16.66 -12.88
C PRO A 332 -12.65 -15.15 -12.58
N VAL A 333 -11.71 -14.46 -13.25
CA VAL A 333 -11.38 -13.04 -12.98
C VAL A 333 -12.60 -12.12 -13.12
N HIS A 334 -13.48 -12.39 -14.08
CA HIS A 334 -14.70 -11.59 -14.28
C HIS A 334 -15.65 -11.65 -13.07
N PHE A 335 -15.77 -12.78 -12.38
CA PHE A 335 -16.55 -12.85 -11.12
C PHE A 335 -15.87 -12.04 -10.02
N GLY A 336 -14.53 -12.07 -9.95
CA GLY A 336 -13.76 -11.20 -9.07
C GLY A 336 -14.03 -9.71 -9.33
N ASN A 337 -14.05 -9.30 -10.60
CA ASN A 337 -14.36 -7.93 -11.00
C ASN A 337 -15.80 -7.52 -10.68
N ILE A 338 -16.79 -8.39 -10.93
CA ILE A 338 -18.19 -8.15 -10.52
C ILE A 338 -18.30 -7.98 -9.00
N PHE A 339 -17.60 -8.82 -8.24
CA PHE A 339 -17.57 -8.74 -6.79
C PHE A 339 -16.91 -7.44 -6.28
N LEU A 340 -15.84 -6.99 -6.91
CA LEU A 340 -15.21 -5.70 -6.57
C LEU A 340 -16.11 -4.51 -6.94
N ILE A 341 -16.81 -4.56 -8.09
CA ILE A 341 -17.81 -3.56 -8.46
C ILE A 341 -18.94 -3.52 -7.42
N TRP A 342 -19.42 -4.69 -6.98
CA TRP A 342 -20.39 -4.80 -5.89
C TRP A 342 -19.89 -4.18 -4.58
N MET A 343 -18.62 -4.40 -4.25
CA MET A 343 -17.99 -3.89 -3.03
C MET A 343 -17.85 -2.36 -3.08
N HIS A 344 -17.46 -1.80 -4.23
CA HIS A 344 -17.31 -0.35 -4.44
C HIS A 344 -18.62 0.38 -4.73
N SER A 345 -19.70 -0.36 -4.99
CA SER A 345 -20.98 0.24 -5.34
C SER A 345 -21.59 0.97 -4.15
N PRO A 346 -21.93 2.27 -4.30
CA PRO A 346 -22.49 3.06 -3.21
C PRO A 346 -23.92 2.65 -2.84
N PHE A 347 -24.58 1.86 -3.71
CA PHE A 347 -25.96 1.41 -3.55
C PHE A 347 -26.04 0.17 -2.67
N THR A 348 -25.20 -0.84 -2.94
CA THR A 348 -25.20 -2.11 -2.21
C THR A 348 -24.42 -2.03 -0.90
N ARG A 349 -23.43 -1.13 -0.81
CA ARG A 349 -22.53 -1.01 0.36
C ARG A 349 -21.97 -2.37 0.77
N GLY A 350 -21.46 -3.10 -0.22
CA GLY A 350 -20.94 -4.46 -0.02
C GLY A 350 -19.80 -4.50 1.01
N ASP A 351 -18.98 -3.44 1.02
CA ASP A 351 -17.95 -3.19 2.03
C ASP A 351 -18.50 -3.21 3.46
N ILE A 352 -19.60 -2.51 3.73
CA ILE A 352 -20.20 -2.46 5.07
C ILE A 352 -20.76 -3.83 5.44
N THR A 353 -21.45 -4.51 4.53
CA THR A 353 -22.01 -5.84 4.79
C THR A 353 -20.92 -6.85 5.10
N LEU A 354 -19.87 -6.92 4.29
CA LEU A 354 -18.71 -7.78 4.54
C LEU A 354 -18.02 -7.44 5.85
N TYR A 355 -17.81 -6.15 6.13
CA TYR A 355 -17.22 -5.73 7.39
C TYR A 355 -18.08 -6.14 8.59
N THR A 356 -19.41 -6.03 8.49
CA THR A 356 -20.31 -6.46 9.58
C THR A 356 -20.36 -7.97 9.76
N LEU A 357 -20.06 -8.75 8.73
CA LEU A 357 -19.93 -10.21 8.82
C LEU A 357 -18.56 -10.60 9.41
N LEU A 358 -17.50 -9.91 9.00
CA LEU A 358 -16.13 -10.17 9.41
C LEU A 358 -15.86 -9.68 10.85
N SER A 359 -16.42 -8.53 11.21
CA SER A 359 -16.16 -7.86 12.49
C SER A 359 -16.47 -8.78 13.69
N PRO A 360 -17.61 -9.49 13.80
CA PRO A 360 -17.86 -10.42 14.92
C PRO A 360 -16.89 -11.61 15.00
N VAL A 361 -16.24 -12.00 13.90
CA VAL A 361 -15.26 -13.09 13.91
C VAL A 361 -13.93 -12.62 14.51
N VAL A 362 -13.59 -11.35 14.28
CA VAL A 362 -12.30 -10.75 14.67
C VAL A 362 -12.39 -9.94 15.98
N SER A 363 -13.50 -9.21 16.16
CA SER A 363 -13.82 -8.29 17.25
C SER A 363 -13.93 -8.88 18.66
N PRO A 364 -14.34 -10.14 18.92
CA PRO A 364 -14.33 -10.67 20.28
C PRO A 364 -12.93 -10.60 20.90
N TYR A 365 -11.90 -10.61 20.06
CA TYR A 365 -10.53 -10.38 20.48
C TYR A 365 -10.16 -8.90 20.45
N ALA A 366 -10.54 -8.12 19.43
CA ALA A 366 -10.19 -6.70 19.34
C ALA A 366 -10.73 -5.86 20.51
N ASN A 367 -11.99 -6.10 20.92
CA ASN A 367 -12.59 -5.39 22.06
C ASN A 367 -11.93 -5.81 23.39
N ARG A 368 -11.57 -7.09 23.54
CA ARG A 368 -10.83 -7.57 24.72
C ARG A 368 -9.43 -6.99 24.80
N ILE A 369 -8.73 -6.81 23.67
CA ILE A 369 -7.41 -6.18 23.68
C ILE A 369 -7.54 -4.72 24.07
N HIS A 370 -8.50 -3.95 23.54
CA HIS A 370 -8.64 -2.55 23.97
C HIS A 370 -9.18 -2.38 25.38
N GLU A 371 -10.10 -3.22 25.85
CA GLU A 371 -10.52 -3.21 27.26
C GLU A 371 -9.36 -3.61 28.17
N ARG A 372 -8.58 -4.64 27.81
CA ARG A 372 -7.34 -4.99 28.50
C ARG A 372 -6.28 -3.92 28.37
N GLU A 373 -6.18 -3.21 27.25
CA GLU A 373 -5.20 -2.16 27.05
C GLU A 373 -5.62 -0.91 27.82
N ALA A 374 -6.92 -0.62 27.96
CA ALA A 374 -7.42 0.44 28.83
C ALA A 374 -7.22 0.09 30.32
N MET A 375 -7.50 -1.14 30.72
CA MET A 375 -7.29 -1.63 32.09
C MET A 375 -5.80 -1.80 32.41
N ALA A 376 -5.01 -2.40 31.52
CA ALA A 376 -3.56 -2.56 31.66
C ALA A 376 -2.81 -1.26 31.41
N ASN A 377 -3.33 -0.28 30.67
CA ASN A 377 -2.76 1.07 30.69
C ASN A 377 -3.13 1.80 31.98
N ALA A 378 -4.20 1.44 32.70
CA ALA A 378 -4.48 2.01 34.01
C ALA A 378 -3.55 1.38 35.07
N GLU A 379 -3.57 0.06 35.19
CA GLU A 379 -2.80 -0.71 36.19
C GLU A 379 -1.31 -0.80 35.84
N GLY A 380 -1.01 -1.04 34.55
CA GLY A 380 0.33 -0.99 34.02
C GLY A 380 0.86 0.42 33.88
N ASN A 381 0.07 1.51 33.78
CA ASN A 381 0.66 2.84 34.00
C ASN A 381 1.20 2.93 35.42
N GLU A 382 0.54 2.39 36.44
CA GLU A 382 1.07 2.50 37.80
C GLU A 382 2.35 1.68 37.98
N ALA A 383 2.36 0.42 37.55
CA ALA A 383 3.52 -0.46 37.65
C ALA A 383 4.66 -0.06 36.69
N THR A 384 4.36 0.31 35.44
CA THR A 384 5.38 0.83 34.52
C THR A 384 5.81 2.21 34.92
N ASN A 385 4.96 3.12 35.41
CA ASN A 385 5.44 4.39 35.96
C ASN A 385 6.36 4.15 37.16
N PHE A 386 6.13 3.11 37.97
CA PHE A 386 7.03 2.74 39.06
C PHE A 386 8.37 2.18 38.54
N LEU A 387 8.35 1.15 37.68
CA LEU A 387 9.56 0.55 37.10
C LEU A 387 10.33 1.55 36.22
N MET A 388 9.62 2.40 35.49
CA MET A 388 10.19 3.45 34.65
C MET A 388 10.72 4.61 35.48
N ARG A 389 10.08 4.99 36.60
CA ARG A 389 10.69 5.91 37.58
C ARG A 389 11.91 5.29 38.24
N ALA A 390 11.93 3.97 38.45
CA ALA A 390 13.09 3.26 38.96
C ALA A 390 14.25 3.26 37.94
N LEU A 391 14.03 2.82 36.70
CA LEU A 391 15.03 2.84 35.60
C LEU A 391 15.48 4.27 35.26
N VAL A 392 14.51 5.17 35.20
CA VAL A 392 14.52 6.60 35.55
C VAL A 392 15.67 7.06 36.44
N SER A 393 15.41 6.87 37.73
CA SER A 393 16.23 7.25 38.87
C SER A 393 17.59 6.56 38.89
N LEU A 394 17.68 5.34 38.35
CA LEU A 394 18.92 4.59 38.25
C LEU A 394 19.81 5.07 37.09
N ARG A 395 19.37 6.04 36.27
CA ARG A 395 20.07 6.55 35.07
C ARG A 395 20.45 5.47 34.05
N VAL A 396 19.91 4.26 34.19
CA VAL A 396 20.23 3.12 33.32
C VAL A 396 19.64 3.34 31.92
N VAL A 397 18.50 4.02 31.82
CA VAL A 397 17.80 4.24 30.55
C VAL A 397 17.40 5.72 30.42
N PRO A 398 17.90 6.45 29.41
CA PRO A 398 17.46 7.83 29.16
C PRO A 398 15.95 7.89 28.87
N GLU A 399 15.25 8.90 29.39
CA GLU A 399 13.78 9.11 29.26
C GLU A 399 13.25 8.98 27.81
N ARG A 400 14.08 9.28 26.80
CA ARG A 400 13.73 9.10 25.39
C ARG A 400 13.48 7.64 24.98
N HIS A 401 14.16 6.66 25.56
CA HIS A 401 13.98 5.24 25.24
C HIS A 401 12.78 4.61 25.97
N LEU A 402 12.29 5.33 26.98
CA LEU A 402 11.17 4.98 27.84
C LEU A 402 9.87 4.93 27.05
N HIS A 403 9.61 6.01 26.30
CA HIS A 403 8.47 6.13 25.39
C HIS A 403 8.56 5.12 24.26
N PHE A 404 9.77 4.92 23.71
CA PHE A 404 10.00 3.90 22.68
C PHE A 404 9.67 2.50 23.19
N ALA A 405 10.13 2.11 24.38
CA ALA A 405 9.85 0.79 24.96
C ALA A 405 8.35 0.58 25.23
N LYS A 406 7.64 1.63 25.67
CA LYS A 406 6.19 1.56 25.88
C LYS A 406 5.44 1.37 24.56
N ASP A 407 5.79 2.13 23.54
CA ASP A 407 5.21 2.00 22.19
C ASP A 407 5.54 0.64 21.56
N LEU A 408 6.74 0.11 21.81
CA LEU A 408 7.16 -1.21 21.37
C LEU A 408 6.35 -2.31 22.06
N TRP A 409 6.11 -2.17 23.37
CA TRP A 409 5.34 -3.12 24.17
C TRP A 409 3.86 -3.13 23.80
N SER A 410 3.24 -1.97 23.57
CA SER A 410 1.85 -1.90 23.08
C SER A 410 1.70 -2.54 21.69
N GLN A 411 2.79 -2.64 20.94
CA GLN A 411 2.87 -3.33 19.65
C GLN A 411 3.41 -4.76 19.77
N GLY A 412 3.35 -5.37 20.95
CA GLY A 412 3.77 -6.76 21.19
C GLY A 412 3.39 -7.75 20.08
N PRO A 413 2.15 -7.74 19.54
CA PRO A 413 1.78 -8.63 18.43
C PRO A 413 2.56 -8.38 17.13
N ALA A 414 2.97 -7.15 16.83
CA ALA A 414 3.86 -6.86 15.71
C ALA A 414 5.29 -7.37 15.95
N LEU A 415 5.77 -7.39 17.20
CA LEU A 415 7.06 -7.99 17.55
C LEU A 415 7.06 -9.51 17.38
N PHE A 416 5.91 -10.19 17.50
CA PHE A 416 5.82 -11.60 17.12
C PHE A 416 6.15 -11.82 15.63
N GLY A 417 5.99 -10.79 14.80
CA GLY A 417 6.48 -10.79 13.42
C GLY A 417 7.97 -11.03 13.29
N LEU A 418 8.76 -10.67 14.31
CA LEU A 418 10.20 -10.84 14.33
C LEU A 418 10.61 -12.32 14.36
N ILE A 419 9.72 -13.22 14.80
CA ILE A 419 9.94 -14.68 14.71
C ILE A 419 10.10 -15.11 13.25
N PHE A 420 9.37 -14.48 12.31
CA PHE A 420 9.49 -14.79 10.89
C PHE A 420 10.86 -14.43 10.29
N ILE A 421 11.64 -13.57 10.94
CA ILE A 421 13.02 -13.28 10.52
C ILE A 421 13.90 -14.53 10.62
N PHE A 422 13.63 -15.41 11.58
CA PHE A 422 14.40 -16.66 11.74
C PHE A 422 13.85 -17.81 10.90
N THR A 423 12.81 -17.58 10.10
CA THR A 423 12.18 -18.62 9.28
C THR A 423 12.71 -18.63 7.85
N PRO A 424 12.61 -19.78 7.13
CA PRO A 424 12.96 -19.87 5.71
C PRO A 424 12.20 -18.84 4.86
N GLY A 425 12.79 -18.44 3.73
CA GLY A 425 12.27 -17.34 2.89
C GLY A 425 10.79 -17.48 2.48
N PHE A 426 10.31 -18.69 2.20
CA PHE A 426 8.90 -18.91 1.85
C PHE A 426 7.95 -18.66 3.03
N VAL A 427 8.36 -18.99 4.27
CA VAL A 427 7.59 -18.69 5.48
C VAL A 427 7.67 -17.21 5.80
N ALA A 428 8.86 -16.62 5.67
CA ALA A 428 9.08 -15.19 5.87
C ALA A 428 8.23 -14.33 4.90
N SER A 429 8.09 -14.75 3.64
CA SER A 429 7.21 -14.12 2.65
C SER A 429 5.75 -14.08 3.12
N ARG A 430 5.21 -15.18 3.65
CA ARG A 430 3.84 -15.20 4.21
C ARG A 430 3.72 -14.43 5.52
N GLY A 431 4.76 -14.51 6.35
CA GLY A 431 4.90 -13.69 7.55
C GLY A 431 4.84 -12.20 7.24
N CYS A 432 5.44 -11.76 6.12
CA CYS A 432 5.38 -10.39 5.65
C CYS A 432 3.95 -9.97 5.29
N SER A 433 3.17 -10.79 4.58
CA SER A 433 1.76 -10.48 4.32
C SER A 433 0.94 -10.41 5.62
N LEU A 434 1.19 -11.33 6.56
CA LEU A 434 0.47 -11.36 7.84
C LEU A 434 0.78 -10.15 8.71
N MET A 435 2.06 -9.75 8.80
CA MET A 435 2.49 -8.62 9.62
C MET A 435 2.23 -7.27 8.92
N GLY A 436 2.39 -7.19 7.60
CA GLY A 436 2.17 -5.98 6.82
C GLY A 436 0.70 -5.66 6.55
N PHE A 437 -0.20 -6.66 6.50
CA PHE A 437 -1.61 -6.43 6.20
C PHE A 437 -2.54 -6.98 7.27
N GLY A 438 -2.29 -8.20 7.77
CA GLY A 438 -3.18 -8.87 8.72
C GLY A 438 -3.22 -8.16 10.08
N PHE A 439 -2.06 -7.86 10.66
CA PHE A 439 -1.98 -7.16 11.95
C PHE A 439 -2.55 -5.73 11.87
N PRO A 440 -2.16 -4.87 10.89
CA PRO A 440 -2.79 -3.57 10.67
C PRO A 440 -4.30 -3.62 10.50
N ALA A 441 -4.82 -4.59 9.75
CA ALA A 441 -6.26 -4.77 9.57
C ALA A 441 -6.96 -5.11 10.89
N TYR A 442 -6.34 -5.98 11.70
CA TYR A 442 -6.81 -6.31 13.04
C TYR A 442 -6.88 -5.07 13.94
N VAL A 443 -5.81 -4.27 14.02
CA VAL A 443 -5.79 -3.05 14.86
C VAL A 443 -6.77 -1.99 14.34
N THR A 444 -6.89 -1.86 13.02
CA THR A 444 -7.81 -0.91 12.39
C THR A 444 -9.28 -1.21 12.74
N ILE A 445 -9.67 -2.47 12.92
CA ILE A 445 -11.01 -2.83 13.41
C ILE A 445 -11.28 -2.22 14.79
N GLY A 446 -10.31 -2.27 15.71
CA GLY A 446 -10.42 -1.65 17.02
C GLY A 446 -10.54 -0.12 16.93
N VAL A 447 -9.69 0.49 16.10
CA VAL A 447 -9.70 1.94 15.86
C VAL A 447 -11.02 2.42 15.27
N LEU A 448 -11.63 1.65 14.36
CA LEU A 448 -12.94 1.93 13.77
C LEU A 448 -14.07 2.01 14.82
N GLY A 449 -13.90 1.38 15.98
CA GLY A 449 -14.83 1.48 17.12
C GLY A 449 -14.74 2.81 17.88
N GLU A 450 -13.56 3.42 17.96
CA GLU A 450 -13.29 4.60 18.81
C GLU A 450 -13.60 5.94 18.13
N LYS A 451 -13.84 5.94 16.81
CA LYS A 451 -14.19 7.14 16.02
C LYS A 451 -13.17 8.28 16.10
N ARG A 452 -11.89 7.96 16.34
CA ARG A 452 -10.79 8.95 16.37
C ARG A 452 -10.22 9.21 14.98
N THR A 453 -10.52 10.40 14.52
CA THR A 453 -10.24 11.01 13.23
C THR A 453 -8.77 11.00 12.80
N ARG A 454 -7.87 11.30 13.74
CA ARG A 454 -6.42 11.33 13.50
C ARG A 454 -5.87 9.93 13.25
N ARG A 455 -6.37 8.93 14.00
CA ARG A 455 -5.95 7.53 13.81
C ARG A 455 -6.46 6.96 12.49
N TYR A 456 -7.62 7.39 12.01
CA TYR A 456 -8.13 7.00 10.69
C TYR A 456 -7.22 7.46 9.57
N GLU A 457 -6.80 8.72 9.61
CA GLU A 457 -5.91 9.28 8.60
C GLU A 457 -4.55 8.58 8.58
N TRP A 458 -4.00 8.29 9.76
CA TRP A 458 -2.74 7.57 9.88
C TRP A 458 -2.81 6.15 9.31
N TRP A 459 -3.81 5.35 9.71
CA TRP A 459 -4.00 4.00 9.15
C TRP A 459 -4.32 4.00 7.66
N LEU A 460 -5.07 5.01 7.18
CA LEU A 460 -5.39 5.13 5.77
C LEU A 460 -4.13 5.48 4.94
N SER A 461 -3.26 6.32 5.48
CA SER A 461 -1.95 6.62 4.90
C SER A 461 -1.06 5.38 4.90
N TYR A 462 -1.08 4.61 6.00
CA TYR A 462 -0.41 3.31 6.10
C TYR A 462 -0.84 2.36 4.99
N PHE A 463 -2.13 2.02 4.85
CA PHE A 463 -2.57 1.09 3.80
C PHE A 463 -2.23 1.60 2.40
N SER A 464 -2.36 2.92 2.17
CA SER A 464 -2.03 3.51 0.87
C SER A 464 -0.55 3.32 0.52
N VAL A 465 0.36 3.58 1.46
CA VAL A 465 1.80 3.41 1.27
C VAL A 465 2.20 1.95 1.25
N ALA A 466 1.73 1.15 2.21
CA ALA A 466 2.06 -0.26 2.34
C ALA A 466 1.71 -1.04 1.07
N VAL A 467 0.52 -0.81 0.49
CA VAL A 467 0.14 -1.46 -0.77
C VAL A 467 0.98 -0.95 -1.95
N THR A 468 1.25 0.35 -2.03
CA THR A 468 2.11 0.89 -3.10
C THR A 468 3.52 0.29 -3.03
N VAL A 469 4.09 0.21 -1.83
CA VAL A 469 5.40 -0.35 -1.55
C VAL A 469 5.42 -1.86 -1.82
N ASP A 470 4.38 -2.60 -1.40
CA ASP A 470 4.27 -4.03 -1.65
C ASP A 470 4.20 -4.36 -3.15
N TYR A 471 3.42 -3.60 -3.92
CA TYR A 471 3.38 -3.74 -5.38
C TYR A 471 4.72 -3.42 -6.03
N LEU A 472 5.39 -2.36 -5.58
CA LEU A 472 6.72 -1.98 -6.08
C LEU A 472 7.75 -3.08 -5.77
N VAL A 473 7.77 -3.58 -4.54
CA VAL A 473 8.67 -4.66 -4.12
C VAL A 473 8.34 -5.97 -4.80
N THR A 474 7.07 -6.29 -5.05
CA THR A 474 6.68 -7.49 -5.80
C THR A 474 7.12 -7.39 -7.26
N ALA A 475 7.00 -6.20 -7.88
CA ALA A 475 7.47 -5.96 -9.24
C ALA A 475 8.99 -6.13 -9.36
N ILE A 476 9.76 -5.56 -8.42
CA ILE A 476 11.22 -5.71 -8.36
C ILE A 476 11.62 -7.13 -7.95
N GLY A 477 10.85 -7.74 -7.05
CA GLY A 477 11.10 -9.05 -6.47
C GLY A 477 11.08 -10.16 -7.50
N ARG A 478 10.38 -10.00 -8.63
CA ARG A 478 10.46 -10.96 -9.74
C ARG A 478 11.90 -11.17 -10.23
N GLU A 479 12.71 -10.12 -10.20
CA GLU A 479 14.12 -10.15 -10.63
C GLU A 479 15.09 -10.39 -9.47
N ILE A 480 14.72 -9.98 -8.24
CA ILE A 480 15.61 -10.01 -7.06
C ILE A 480 15.26 -11.15 -6.08
N ALA A 481 14.22 -11.96 -6.32
CA ALA A 481 13.78 -13.01 -5.40
C ALA A 481 14.82 -14.09 -5.09
N TRP A 482 15.87 -14.21 -5.91
CA TRP A 482 16.99 -15.12 -5.66
C TRP A 482 17.91 -14.64 -4.53
N LEU A 483 17.84 -13.34 -4.17
CA LEU A 483 18.65 -12.75 -3.13
C LEU A 483 18.21 -13.26 -1.74
N PRO A 484 19.09 -13.92 -0.98
CA PRO A 484 18.82 -14.29 0.41
C PRO A 484 18.46 -13.05 1.23
N LEU A 485 17.54 -13.20 2.18
CA LEU A 485 17.05 -12.11 3.04
C LEU A 485 16.18 -11.04 2.35
N PHE A 486 15.85 -11.18 1.05
CA PHE A 486 14.95 -10.24 0.38
C PHE A 486 13.60 -10.08 1.12
N TYR A 487 12.94 -11.20 1.44
CA TYR A 487 11.68 -11.19 2.18
C TYR A 487 11.83 -10.70 3.62
N HIS A 488 13.00 -10.87 4.23
CA HIS A 488 13.31 -10.36 5.56
C HIS A 488 13.43 -8.84 5.56
N ALA A 489 14.06 -8.28 4.53
CA ALA A 489 14.11 -6.84 4.32
C ALA A 489 12.72 -6.26 4.05
N GLN A 490 11.90 -6.94 3.23
CA GLN A 490 10.50 -6.56 2.99
C GLN A 490 9.69 -6.57 4.30
N LEU A 491 9.85 -7.60 5.13
CA LEU A 491 9.22 -7.68 6.45
C LEU A 491 9.64 -6.53 7.36
N LEU A 492 10.94 -6.24 7.46
CA LEU A 492 11.45 -5.12 8.27
C LEU A 492 10.94 -3.77 7.76
N MET A 493 10.85 -3.59 6.45
CA MET A 493 10.29 -2.39 5.84
C MET A 493 8.80 -2.23 6.17
N MET A 494 7.99 -3.30 6.06
CA MET A 494 6.58 -3.29 6.46
C MET A 494 6.43 -3.01 7.97
N MET A 495 7.30 -3.60 8.79
CA MET A 495 7.35 -3.31 10.23
C MET A 495 7.69 -1.83 10.50
N TRP A 496 8.64 -1.25 9.77
CA TRP A 496 8.98 0.16 9.92
C TRP A 496 7.82 1.09 9.52
N LEU A 497 7.05 0.75 8.49
CA LEU A 497 5.87 1.51 8.06
C LEU A 497 4.76 1.55 9.13
N GLN A 498 4.52 0.45 9.84
CA GLN A 498 3.45 0.33 10.83
C GLN A 498 3.79 1.02 12.16
N PHE A 499 5.07 1.25 12.49
CA PHE A 499 5.44 1.80 13.79
C PHE A 499 5.03 3.29 13.89
N PRO A 500 4.11 3.67 14.79
CA PRO A 500 3.64 5.05 14.95
C PRO A 500 4.76 6.01 15.38
N TYR A 501 5.78 5.49 16.09
CA TYR A 501 6.95 6.27 16.51
C TYR A 501 7.75 6.83 15.31
N PHE A 502 7.95 6.03 14.26
CA PHE A 502 8.70 6.47 13.08
C PHE A 502 7.87 7.29 12.11
N GLN A 503 6.54 7.16 12.16
CA GLN A 503 5.63 7.78 11.18
C GLN A 503 6.04 7.48 9.74
N GLY A 504 6.62 6.30 9.48
CA GLY A 504 7.25 5.97 8.20
C GLY A 504 6.27 6.08 7.05
N ALA A 505 5.07 5.53 7.24
CA ALA A 505 3.99 5.64 6.26
C ALA A 505 3.56 7.08 5.99
N GLU A 506 3.41 7.93 7.02
CA GLU A 506 2.98 9.32 6.82
C GLU A 506 4.06 10.13 6.08
N ARG A 507 5.33 9.94 6.41
CA ARG A 507 6.46 10.59 5.72
C ARG A 507 6.55 10.21 4.25
N ILE A 508 6.41 8.92 3.94
CA ILE A 508 6.42 8.45 2.55
C ILE A 508 5.16 8.92 1.82
N PHE A 509 4.01 8.90 2.49
CA PHE A 509 2.77 9.39 1.91
C PHE A 509 2.91 10.86 1.50
N ASP A 510 3.47 11.68 2.40
CA ASP A 510 3.72 13.08 2.13
C ASP A 510 4.76 13.26 1.02
N ALA A 511 5.87 12.52 1.03
CA ALA A 511 6.88 12.63 -0.01
C ALA A 511 6.36 12.24 -1.41
N CYS A 512 5.63 11.13 -1.52
CA CYS A 512 5.20 10.57 -2.80
C CYS A 512 3.91 11.19 -3.33
N PHE A 513 2.92 11.46 -2.47
CA PHE A 513 1.58 11.87 -2.90
C PHE A 513 1.31 13.37 -2.72
N SER A 514 2.12 14.12 -1.96
CA SER A 514 1.95 15.58 -1.88
C SER A 514 2.37 16.29 -3.18
N SER A 515 3.42 15.79 -3.85
CA SER A 515 4.00 16.38 -5.08
C SER A 515 3.09 16.24 -6.29
N VAL A 516 2.37 15.11 -6.40
CA VAL A 516 1.49 14.79 -7.54
C VAL A 516 0.28 15.73 -7.61
N PHE A 517 -0.05 16.46 -6.54
CA PHE A 517 -1.25 17.29 -6.48
C PHE A 517 -0.97 18.71 -5.98
N ILE A 518 -0.34 19.52 -6.86
CA ILE A 518 -0.14 20.97 -6.68
C ILE A 518 -1.42 21.63 -6.14
N VAL A 519 -1.32 22.22 -4.95
CA VAL A 519 -2.36 23.08 -4.40
C VAL A 519 -2.37 24.35 -5.24
N PRO A 520 -3.47 24.71 -5.91
CA PRO A 520 -3.55 26.04 -6.49
C PRO A 520 -3.52 27.01 -5.31
N GLU A 521 -2.42 27.75 -5.14
CA GLU A 521 -2.35 28.83 -4.17
C GLU A 521 -3.62 29.67 -4.34
N SER A 522 -4.48 29.66 -3.31
CA SER A 522 -5.55 30.62 -3.26
C SER A 522 -4.87 31.97 -3.17
N LYS A 523 -5.04 32.79 -4.21
CA LYS A 523 -4.81 34.21 -4.09
C LYS A 523 -5.45 34.69 -2.80
N GLU A 524 -4.62 34.99 -1.81
CA GLU A 524 -5.00 35.84 -0.71
C GLU A 524 -5.23 37.21 -1.35
N ASP A 525 -6.51 37.55 -1.54
CA ASP A 525 -6.98 38.89 -1.90
C ASP A 525 -6.91 39.81 -0.67
#